data_AF-A0A6J6JG75-F1
#
_entry.id   AF-A0A6J6JG75-F1
#
_cell.length_a   1.000
_cell.length_b   1.000
_cell.length_c   1.000
_cell.angle_alpha   90.00
_cell.angle_beta   90.00
_cell.angle_gamma   90.00
#
_symmetry.space_group_name_H-M   'P 1'
#
loop_
_entity.id
_entity.type
_entity.pdbx_description
1 polymer ?
#
loop_
_entity_poly.entity_id
_entity_poly.type
_entity_poly.pdbx_seq_one_letter_code
_entity_poly.pdbx_strand_id
1 'polypeptide(L)'
;MALQPAADANNPDCAEIIVRLPDEIAGEDRRSVNAQSTAAWGDPVSVLLRCGLEPVEVSTLPCVSASEIDWLVDDANAPSYRFISFATAPATEVIIDSSRLAGVTVLEQLAGSVGVLEPTKRCTEITN
;
A
#
# COMPACT_ATOMS: atom_id res chain seq x y z
N MET A 1 -9.02 -11.13 -12.59
CA MET A 1 -7.70 -10.51 -12.86
C MET A 1 -6.64 -11.37 -12.20
N ALA A 2 -5.58 -11.75 -12.91
CA ALA A 2 -4.47 -12.50 -12.33
C ALA A 2 -3.46 -11.52 -11.73
N LEU A 3 -3.21 -11.64 -10.43
CA LEU A 3 -2.18 -10.87 -9.72
C LEU A 3 -1.08 -11.82 -9.24
N GLN A 4 0.10 -11.27 -9.01
CA GLN A 4 1.21 -12.02 -8.40
C GLN A 4 1.23 -11.73 -6.89
N PRO A 5 1.03 -12.75 -6.02
CA PRO A 5 1.19 -12.56 -4.58
C PRO A 5 2.63 -12.13 -4.27
N ALA A 6 2.82 -11.48 -3.12
CA ALA A 6 4.17 -11.22 -2.64
C ALA A 6 4.80 -12.49 -2.06
N ALA A 7 6.11 -12.47 -1.84
CA ALA A 7 6.86 -13.62 -1.35
C ALA A 7 6.32 -14.13 0.01
N ASP A 8 5.95 -13.20 0.89
CA ASP A 8 5.41 -13.50 2.22
C ASP A 8 3.89 -13.24 2.32
N ALA A 9 3.16 -13.43 1.22
CA ALA A 9 1.71 -13.18 1.18
C ALA A 9 0.89 -14.08 2.14
N ASN A 10 1.46 -15.19 2.62
CA ASN A 10 0.82 -16.08 3.60
C ASN A 10 1.06 -15.68 5.06
N ASN A 11 1.73 -14.55 5.31
CA ASN A 11 1.96 -14.05 6.65
C ASN A 11 0.62 -13.72 7.34
N PRO A 12 0.38 -14.19 8.58
CA PRO A 12 -0.85 -13.90 9.32
C PRO A 12 -1.12 -12.39 9.49
N ASP A 13 -0.07 -11.57 9.56
CA ASP A 13 -0.21 -10.11 9.68
C ASP A 13 -0.83 -9.50 8.41
N CYS A 14 -0.61 -10.10 7.24
CA CYS A 14 -1.32 -9.70 6.03
C CYS A 14 -2.81 -10.05 6.10
N ALA A 15 -3.20 -11.13 6.77
CA ALA A 15 -4.62 -11.44 6.95
C ALA A 15 -5.32 -10.32 7.74
N GLU A 16 -4.66 -9.78 8.78
CA GLU A 16 -5.19 -8.67 9.56
C GLU A 16 -5.42 -7.40 8.73
N ILE A 17 -4.56 -7.11 7.75
CA ILE A 17 -4.77 -6.01 6.81
C ILE A 17 -5.97 -6.32 5.90
N ILE A 18 -5.99 -7.49 5.26
CA ILE A 18 -6.94 -7.82 4.19
C ILE A 18 -8.39 -7.87 4.69
N VAL A 19 -8.62 -8.36 5.91
CA VAL A 19 -9.96 -8.44 6.51
C VAL A 19 -10.52 -7.09 6.92
N ARG A 20 -9.66 -6.06 7.02
CA ARG A 20 -10.04 -4.68 7.38
C ARG A 20 -10.08 -3.75 6.17
N LEU A 21 -9.80 -4.24 4.97
CA LEU A 21 -9.83 -3.43 3.76
C LEU A 21 -11.25 -2.93 3.46
N PRO A 22 -11.40 -1.65 3.09
CA PRO A 22 -12.71 -1.11 2.74
C PRO A 22 -13.23 -1.68 1.42
N ASP A 23 -14.56 -1.73 1.30
CA ASP A 23 -15.24 -2.17 0.08
C ASP A 23 -15.20 -1.12 -1.04
N GLU A 24 -14.95 0.15 -0.70
CA GLU A 24 -14.80 1.26 -1.65
C GLU A 24 -13.59 2.11 -1.27
N ILE A 25 -12.83 2.58 -2.26
CA ILE A 25 -11.77 3.57 -2.07
C ILE A 25 -11.95 4.70 -3.07
N ALA A 26 -12.03 5.93 -2.57
CA ALA A 26 -12.13 7.14 -3.40
C ALA A 26 -13.21 7.06 -4.50
N GLY A 27 -14.36 6.44 -4.20
CA GLY A 27 -15.46 6.23 -5.16
C GLY A 27 -15.27 5.05 -6.11
N GLU A 28 -14.20 4.27 -5.99
CA GLU A 28 -13.95 3.07 -6.79
C GLU A 28 -14.26 1.80 -5.97
N ASP A 29 -15.13 0.94 -6.50
CA ASP A 29 -15.54 -0.32 -5.87
C ASP A 29 -14.42 -1.36 -5.84
N ARG A 30 -14.37 -2.15 -4.77
CA ARG A 30 -13.46 -3.29 -4.63
C ARG A 30 -13.78 -4.39 -5.64
N ARG A 31 -12.74 -4.93 -6.27
CA ARG A 31 -12.83 -6.04 -7.23
C ARG A 31 -12.44 -7.36 -6.62
N SER A 32 -12.99 -8.43 -7.17
CA SER A 32 -12.50 -9.79 -6.93
C SER A 32 -11.11 -9.98 -7.53
N VAL A 33 -10.18 -10.44 -6.71
CA VAL A 33 -8.82 -10.85 -7.09
C VAL A 33 -8.61 -12.32 -6.74
N ASN A 34 -7.65 -12.98 -7.40
CA ASN A 34 -7.39 -14.42 -7.22
C ASN A 34 -6.02 -14.73 -6.58
N ALA A 35 -5.29 -13.71 -6.12
CA ALA A 35 -4.01 -13.86 -5.44
C ALA A 35 -4.16 -13.56 -3.93
N GLN A 36 -3.45 -14.33 -3.12
CA GLN A 36 -3.44 -14.16 -1.67
C GLN A 36 -2.87 -12.79 -1.28
N SER A 37 -3.43 -12.20 -0.22
CA SER A 37 -3.00 -10.91 0.33
C SER A 37 -2.89 -9.79 -0.70
N THR A 38 -3.83 -9.80 -1.66
CA THR A 38 -4.02 -8.73 -2.64
C THR A 38 -5.43 -8.17 -2.60
N ALA A 39 -5.58 -6.93 -3.07
CA ALA A 39 -6.85 -6.31 -3.35
C ALA A 39 -6.72 -5.32 -4.51
N ALA A 40 -7.83 -5.01 -5.17
CA ALA A 40 -7.85 -4.03 -6.25
C ALA A 40 -9.18 -3.27 -6.23
N TRP A 41 -9.17 -2.02 -6.68
CA TRP A 41 -10.37 -1.18 -6.79
C TRP A 41 -10.47 -0.55 -8.19
N GLY A 42 -11.72 -0.39 -8.65
CA GLY A 42 -12.12 0.34 -9.85
C GLY A 42 -12.27 -0.47 -11.13
N ASP A 43 -12.81 0.13 -12.19
CA ASP A 43 -12.91 -0.47 -13.52
C ASP A 43 -12.68 0.57 -14.64
N PRO A 44 -11.49 0.65 -15.26
CA PRO A 44 -10.29 -0.18 -15.05
C PRO A 44 -9.63 0.04 -13.67
N VAL A 45 -8.73 -0.89 -13.29
CA VAL A 45 -8.08 -0.88 -11.98
C VAL A 45 -7.29 0.41 -11.78
N SER A 46 -7.63 1.13 -10.71
CA SER A 46 -7.00 2.41 -10.34
C SER A 46 -6.18 2.30 -9.06
N VAL A 47 -6.47 1.31 -8.21
CA VAL A 47 -5.71 1.00 -7.00
C VAL A 47 -5.46 -0.50 -6.94
N LEU A 48 -4.21 -0.88 -6.65
CA LEU A 48 -3.80 -2.25 -6.36
C LEU A 48 -3.10 -2.27 -5.00
N LEU A 49 -3.43 -3.23 -4.15
CA LEU A 49 -2.73 -3.48 -2.89
C LEU A 49 -2.16 -4.88 -2.88
N ARG A 50 -0.96 -5.03 -2.34
CA ARG A 50 -0.30 -6.30 -2.09
C ARG A 50 0.49 -6.27 -0.78
N CYS A 51 0.19 -7.18 0.13
CA CYS A 51 0.94 -7.37 1.38
C CYS A 51 1.85 -8.60 1.30
N GLY A 52 2.96 -8.56 2.02
CA GLY A 52 3.93 -9.67 2.10
C GLY A 52 5.25 -9.37 1.39
N LEU A 53 5.57 -8.08 1.19
CA LEU A 53 6.87 -7.66 0.66
C LEU A 53 7.91 -7.69 1.79
N GLU A 54 9.18 -7.78 1.40
CA GLU A 54 10.31 -7.65 2.31
C GLU A 54 10.24 -6.28 3.04
N PRO A 55 10.40 -6.25 4.37
CA PRO A 55 10.43 -5.00 5.13
C PRO A 55 11.50 -4.04 4.59
N VAL A 56 11.13 -2.77 4.41
CA VAL A 56 12.07 -1.73 4.00
C VAL A 56 12.41 -0.84 5.19
N GLU A 57 13.63 -0.98 5.71
CA GLU A 57 14.09 -0.16 6.84
C GLU A 57 15.01 1.00 6.44
N VAL A 58 15.53 0.98 5.20
CA VAL A 58 16.40 2.01 4.64
C VAL A 58 16.08 2.13 3.16
N SER A 59 15.89 3.36 2.67
CA SER A 59 15.61 3.61 1.26
C SER A 59 16.10 5.01 0.85
N THR A 60 16.40 5.19 -0.43
CA THR A 60 16.66 6.48 -1.04
C THR A 60 15.42 7.09 -1.69
N LEU A 61 14.30 6.36 -1.71
CA LEU A 61 13.03 6.84 -2.24
C LEU A 61 12.50 7.98 -1.35
N PRO A 62 11.82 8.98 -1.96
CA PRO A 62 11.06 9.97 -1.19
C PRO A 62 10.12 9.29 -0.21
N CYS A 63 10.07 9.79 1.03
CA CYS A 63 9.12 9.31 2.02
C CYS A 63 8.04 10.35 2.26
N VAL A 64 6.79 9.89 2.34
CA VAL A 64 5.62 10.70 2.68
C VAL A 64 4.84 10.04 3.80
N SER A 65 4.27 10.84 4.70
CA SER A 65 3.45 10.34 5.80
C SER A 65 1.97 10.60 5.50
N ALA A 66 1.14 9.58 5.64
CA ALA A 66 -0.32 9.68 5.52
C ALA A 66 -0.95 8.90 6.68
N SER A 67 -1.80 9.56 7.47
CA SER A 67 -2.49 8.96 8.63
C SER A 67 -1.56 8.15 9.55
N GLU A 68 -0.44 8.75 9.95
CA GLU A 68 0.58 8.12 10.81
C GLU A 68 1.22 6.85 10.23
N ILE A 69 1.16 6.64 8.92
CA ILE A 69 1.91 5.59 8.22
C ILE A 69 2.88 6.27 7.27
N ASP A 70 4.13 5.82 7.31
CA ASP A 70 5.18 6.31 6.42
C ASP A 70 5.24 5.44 5.16
N TRP A 71 5.26 6.10 4.01
CA TRP A 71 5.22 5.46 2.70
C TRP A 71 6.41 5.92 1.86
N LEU A 72 7.15 4.96 1.34
CA LEU A 72 8.14 5.20 0.30
C LEU A 72 7.45 5.34 -1.05
N VAL A 73 7.71 6.43 -1.75
CA VAL A 73 7.09 6.75 -3.04
C VAL A 73 8.08 6.44 -4.17
N ASP A 74 7.65 5.60 -5.10
CA ASP A 74 8.36 5.29 -6.33
C ASP A 74 7.52 5.73 -7.53
N ASP A 75 8.04 6.70 -8.27
CA ASP A 75 7.40 7.36 -9.42
C ASP A 75 7.95 6.88 -10.77
N ALA A 76 8.77 5.83 -10.78
CA ALA A 76 9.43 5.34 -12.00
C ALA A 76 8.46 4.94 -13.13
N ASN A 77 7.19 4.64 -12.79
CA ASN A 77 6.14 4.24 -13.73
C ASN A 77 4.97 5.24 -13.79
N ALA A 78 5.21 6.52 -13.46
CA ALA A 78 4.18 7.57 -13.53
C ALA A 78 3.42 7.52 -14.88
N PRO A 79 2.07 7.64 -14.89
CA PRO A 79 1.20 8.06 -13.78
C PRO A 79 0.83 6.94 -12.78
N SER A 80 1.42 5.75 -12.89
CA SER A 80 1.25 4.68 -11.90
C SER A 80 2.31 4.82 -10.80
N TYR A 81 1.89 5.40 -9.67
CA TYR A 81 2.76 5.60 -8.51
C TYR A 81 2.69 4.39 -7.58
N ARG A 82 3.85 4.02 -7.04
CA ARG A 82 3.97 2.89 -6.12
C ARG A 82 4.35 3.39 -4.74
N PHE A 83 3.60 2.97 -3.74
CA PHE A 83 3.77 3.32 -2.34
C PHE A 83 4.10 2.04 -1.56
N ILE A 84 5.14 2.07 -0.74
CA ILE A 84 5.56 0.92 0.08
C ILE A 84 5.58 1.35 1.54
N SER A 85 4.89 0.62 2.42
CA SER A 85 4.88 0.94 3.85
C SER A 85 6.29 0.79 4.45
N PHE A 86 6.79 1.86 5.04
CA PHE A 86 8.13 1.93 5.59
C PHE A 86 8.21 1.27 6.96
N ALA A 87 9.30 0.53 7.20
CA ALA A 87 9.64 -0.08 8.48
C ALA A 87 8.53 -0.97 9.09
N THR A 88 7.66 -1.54 8.26
CA THR A 88 6.63 -2.50 8.66
C THR A 88 7.04 -3.90 8.18
N ALA A 89 6.71 -4.91 8.98
CA ALA A 89 6.99 -6.30 8.66
C ALA A 89 5.72 -7.14 8.82
N PRO A 90 5.17 -7.70 7.73
CA PRO A 90 5.58 -7.54 6.33
C PRO A 90 5.29 -6.14 5.76
N ALA A 91 6.00 -5.76 4.69
CA ALA A 91 5.70 -4.52 3.98
C ALA A 91 4.48 -4.69 3.06
N THR A 92 3.73 -3.59 2.92
CA THR A 92 2.54 -3.48 2.06
C THR A 92 2.83 -2.50 0.93
N GLU A 93 2.54 -2.93 -0.29
CA GLU A 93 2.65 -2.14 -1.51
C GLU A 93 1.26 -1.70 -1.97
N VAL A 94 1.13 -0.44 -2.35
CA VAL A 94 -0.06 0.13 -2.97
C VAL A 94 0.35 0.82 -4.27
N ILE A 95 -0.26 0.43 -5.38
CA ILE A 95 -0.06 1.06 -6.68
C ILE A 95 -1.31 1.86 -7.03
N ILE A 96 -1.13 3.13 -7.39
CA ILE A 96 -2.22 4.09 -7.61
C ILE A 96 -2.01 4.78 -8.97
N ASP A 97 -3.05 4.81 -9.78
CA ASP A 97 -3.10 5.63 -10.99
C ASP A 97 -3.45 7.08 -10.63
N SER A 98 -2.44 7.96 -10.62
CA SER A 98 -2.61 9.37 -10.26
C SER A 98 -3.36 10.18 -11.32
N SER A 99 -3.62 9.63 -12.51
CA SER A 99 -4.46 10.29 -13.51
C SER A 99 -5.95 10.20 -13.17
N ARG A 100 -6.31 9.29 -12.25
CA ARG A 100 -7.69 9.02 -11.84
C ARG A 100 -7.97 9.42 -10.40
N LEU A 101 -7.03 9.14 -9.48
CA LEU A 101 -7.23 9.32 -8.04
C LEU A 101 -6.08 10.09 -7.39
N ALA A 102 -6.40 10.82 -6.32
CA ALA A 102 -5.38 11.43 -5.47
C ALA A 102 -4.77 10.38 -4.53
N GLY A 103 -3.45 10.18 -4.62
CA GLY A 103 -2.74 9.18 -3.82
C GLY A 103 -2.97 9.33 -2.31
N VAL A 104 -2.94 10.57 -1.79
CA VAL A 104 -3.16 10.86 -0.36
C VAL A 104 -4.52 10.35 0.14
N THR A 105 -5.59 10.54 -0.64
CA THR A 105 -6.94 10.10 -0.26
C THR A 105 -7.03 8.58 -0.16
N VAL A 106 -6.38 7.87 -1.09
CA VAL A 106 -6.31 6.40 -1.06
C VAL A 106 -5.53 5.92 0.16
N LEU A 107 -4.36 6.51 0.43
CA LEU A 107 -3.53 6.13 1.57
C LEU A 107 -4.22 6.39 2.91
N GLU A 108 -4.93 7.52 3.04
CA GLU A 108 -5.71 7.87 4.24
C GLU A 108 -6.83 6.84 4.50
N GLN A 109 -7.53 6.40 3.46
CA GLN A 109 -8.60 5.40 3.59
C GLN A 109 -8.08 4.00 3.89
N LEU A 110 -6.86 3.67 3.42
CA LEU A 110 -6.18 2.42 3.74
C LEU A 110 -5.54 2.40 5.14
N ALA A 111 -5.41 3.56 5.79
CA ALA A 111 -4.67 3.67 7.04
C ALA A 111 -5.26 2.83 8.17
N GLY A 112 -6.59 2.72 8.25
CA GLY A 112 -7.26 1.87 9.24
C GLY A 112 -6.98 0.37 9.05
N SER A 113 -6.59 -0.05 7.85
CA SER A 113 -6.26 -1.44 7.54
C SER A 113 -4.76 -1.70 7.68
N VAL A 114 -3.92 -0.81 7.15
CA VAL A 114 -2.44 -0.98 7.14
C VAL A 114 -1.82 -0.62 8.48
N GLY A 115 -2.39 0.36 9.20
CA GLY A 115 -1.90 0.84 10.50
C GLY A 115 -2.05 -0.16 11.65
N VAL A 116 -2.62 -1.34 11.40
CA VAL A 116 -2.59 -2.45 12.37
C VAL A 116 -1.18 -3.01 12.57
N LEU A 117 -0.29 -2.81 11.60
CA LEU A 117 1.12 -3.16 11.70
C LEU A 117 1.91 -1.95 12.17
N GLU A 118 2.47 -2.04 13.38
CA GLU A 118 3.26 -0.96 13.95
C GLU A 118 4.63 -0.86 13.26
N PRO A 119 5.04 0.31 12.76
CA PRO A 119 6.34 0.49 12.15
C PRO A 119 7.44 0.53 13.22
N THR A 120 8.59 -0.10 12.94
CA THR A 120 9.75 -0.11 13.84
C THR A 120 10.57 1.18 13.77
N LYS A 121 10.44 1.94 12.68
CA LYS A 121 11.13 3.20 12.42
C LYS A 121 10.17 4.18 11.76
N ARG A 122 10.51 5.47 11.85
CA ARG A 122 9.80 6.54 11.16
C ARG A 122 10.71 7.17 10.12
N CYS A 123 10.10 7.76 9.10
CA CYS A 123 10.86 8.61 8.19
C CYS A 123 11.39 9.82 8.95
N THR A 124 12.71 9.83 9.13
CA THR A 124 13.41 11.01 9.59
C THR A 124 13.75 11.80 8.33
N GLU A 125 13.09 12.93 8.10
CA GLU A 125 13.64 13.90 7.16
C GLU A 125 15.09 14.17 7.56
N ILE A 126 16.01 14.09 6.61
CA ILE A 126 17.33 14.69 6.82
C ILE A 126 17.05 16.20 6.86
N THR A 127 16.82 16.74 8.06
CA THR A 127 16.87 18.18 8.29
C THR A 127 18.30 18.60 7.98
N ASN A 128 18.50 19.17 6.80
CA ASN A 128 19.77 19.77 6.40
C ASN A 128 19.82 21.23 6.86
#